data_AF-A0A3G9JUQ0-F1
#
_entry.id   AF-A0A3G9JUQ0-F1
#
_cell.length_a   1.000
_cell.length_b   1.000
_cell.length_c   1.000
_cell.angle_alpha   90.00
_cell.angle_beta   90.00
_cell.angle_gamma   90.00
#
_symmetry.space_group_name_H-M   'P 1'
#
loop_
_entity.id
_entity.type
_entity.pdbx_description
1 polymer ?
#
loop_
_entity_poly.entity_id
_entity_poly.type
_entity_poly.pdbx_seq_one_letter_code
_entity_poly.pdbx_strand_id
1 'polypeptide(L)'
;MAVAAPKQRERFNKLSQDYQIILLDDLAILEKAAEIHADLRLRGLPIQTEDILIAATAIVKSLVVVSNDSDLLRVEGLSLENWVEL
;
A
#
# COMPACT_ATOMS: atom_id res chain seq x y z
N MET A 1 -24.12 10.50 -12.43
CA MET A 1 -23.08 10.67 -13.46
C MET A 1 -21.85 11.23 -12.78
N ALA A 2 -20.68 10.60 -12.93
CA ALA A 2 -19.44 11.15 -12.37
C ALA A 2 -19.16 12.51 -13.01
N VAL A 3 -19.04 13.55 -12.20
CA VAL A 3 -18.64 14.89 -12.67
C VAL A 3 -17.19 14.78 -13.16
N ALA A 4 -16.91 15.29 -14.35
CA ALA A 4 -15.55 15.32 -14.86
C ALA A 4 -14.65 16.10 -13.88
N ALA A 5 -13.53 15.49 -13.48
CA ALA A 5 -12.57 16.02 -12.51
C ALA A 5 -11.23 16.35 -13.21
N PRO A 6 -11.20 17.32 -14.16
CA PRO A 6 -10.06 17.52 -15.05
C PRO A 6 -8.80 17.95 -14.29
N LYS A 7 -8.95 18.78 -13.24
CA LYS A 7 -7.83 19.25 -12.42
C LYS A 7 -7.17 18.11 -11.63
N GLN A 8 -7.96 17.20 -11.06
CA GLN A 8 -7.45 16.05 -10.31
C GLN A 8 -6.68 15.09 -11.23
N ARG A 9 -7.22 14.83 -12.43
CA ARG A 9 -6.55 14.00 -13.44
C ARG A 9 -5.25 14.63 -13.92
N GLU A 10 -5.21 15.94 -14.17
CA GLU A 10 -3.97 16.62 -14.56
C GLU A 10 -2.91 16.53 -13.46
N ARG A 11 -3.29 16.74 -12.19
CA ARG A 11 -2.37 16.62 -11.05
C ARG A 11 -1.81 15.21 -10.91
N PHE A 12 -2.66 14.18 -11.05
CA PHE A 12 -2.22 12.79 -11.03
C PHE A 12 -1.26 12.49 -12.18
N ASN A 13 -1.57 12.94 -13.40
CA ASN A 13 -0.72 12.71 -14.57
C ASN A 13 0.68 13.32 -14.40
N LYS A 14 0.78 14.51 -13.79
CA LYS A 14 2.08 15.11 -13.45
C LYS A 14 2.83 14.25 -12.44
N LEU A 15 2.17 13.82 -11.37
CA LEU A 15 2.79 12.96 -10.35
C LEU A 15 3.29 11.62 -10.96
N SER A 16 2.53 11.02 -11.85
CA SER A 16 2.91 9.76 -12.51
C SER A 16 4.10 9.88 -13.47
N GLN A 17 4.53 11.09 -13.82
CA GLN A 17 5.74 11.32 -14.61
C GLN A 17 7.01 11.28 -13.75
N ASP A 18 6.88 11.69 -12.47
CA ASP A 18 8.01 11.78 -11.54
C ASP A 18 8.21 10.48 -10.75
N TYR A 19 7.15 9.70 -10.55
CA TYR A 19 7.15 8.47 -9.75
C TYR A 19 6.72 7.26 -10.55
N GLN A 20 7.46 6.15 -10.38
CA GLN A 20 7.09 4.87 -10.96
C GLN A 20 5.76 4.37 -10.38
N ILE A 21 4.83 4.00 -11.26
CA ILE A 21 3.62 3.28 -10.87
C ILE A 21 3.94 1.78 -10.81
N ILE A 22 3.73 1.19 -9.64
CA ILE A 22 3.83 -0.25 -9.45
C ILE A 22 2.44 -0.86 -9.63
N LEU A 23 2.33 -1.85 -10.52
CA LEU A 23 1.08 -2.57 -10.75
C LEU A 23 0.97 -3.79 -9.84
N LEU A 24 -0.27 -4.21 -9.60
CA LEU A 24 -0.60 -5.46 -8.92
C LEU A 24 -0.72 -6.59 -9.95
N ASP A 25 0.36 -6.83 -10.69
CA ASP A 25 0.43 -7.79 -11.80
C ASP A 25 1.23 -9.06 -11.48
N ASP A 26 1.77 -9.14 -10.27
CA ASP A 26 2.58 -10.25 -9.78
C ASP A 26 1.77 -11.11 -8.80
N LEU A 27 1.67 -12.41 -9.10
CA LEU A 27 0.97 -13.38 -8.25
C LEU A 27 1.57 -13.44 -6.84
N ALA A 28 2.89 -13.26 -6.70
CA ALA A 28 3.56 -13.28 -5.40
C ALA A 28 3.05 -12.16 -4.48
N ILE A 29 2.65 -11.01 -5.03
CA ILE A 29 2.02 -9.92 -4.26
C ILE A 29 0.67 -10.38 -3.70
N LEU A 30 -0.14 -11.04 -4.52
CA LEU A 30 -1.46 -11.51 -4.12
C LEU A 30 -1.38 -12.63 -3.07
N GLU A 31 -0.43 -13.55 -3.24
CA GLU A 31 -0.14 -14.59 -2.25
C GLU A 31 0.29 -13.98 -0.92
N LYS A 32 1.24 -13.04 -0.95
CA LYS A 32 1.67 -12.32 0.25
C LYS A 32 0.53 -11.54 0.92
N ALA A 33 -0.35 -10.92 0.14
CA ALA A 33 -1.52 -10.22 0.65
C ALA A 33 -2.49 -11.18 1.37
N ALA A 34 -2.72 -12.37 0.80
CA ALA A 34 -3.55 -13.40 1.44
C ALA A 34 -2.95 -13.89 2.76
N GLU A 35 -1.63 -14.08 2.83
CA GLU A 35 -0.91 -14.44 4.05
C GLU A 35 -1.06 -13.36 5.14
N ILE A 36 -0.81 -12.09 4.80
CA ILE A 36 -0.95 -10.96 5.72
C ILE A 36 -2.40 -10.87 6.23
N HIS A 37 -3.38 -10.96 5.34
CA HIS A 37 -4.79 -10.91 5.71
C HIS A 37 -5.17 -12.05 6.67
N ALA A 38 -4.69 -13.28 6.40
CA ALA A 38 -4.95 -14.43 7.26
C ALA A 38 -4.33 -14.25 8.66
N ASP A 39 -3.07 -13.82 8.73
CA ASP A 39 -2.38 -13.53 9.99
C ASP A 39 -3.11 -12.46 10.83
N LEU A 40 -3.40 -11.30 10.23
CA LEU A 40 -4.09 -10.21 10.91
C LEU A 40 -5.47 -10.65 11.42
N ARG A 41 -6.19 -11.45 10.63
CA ARG A 41 -7.49 -11.99 11.02
C ARG A 41 -7.37 -12.97 12.19
N LEU A 42 -6.36 -13.84 12.19
CA LEU A 42 -6.10 -14.78 13.29
C LEU A 42 -5.74 -14.05 14.59
N ARG A 43 -5.00 -12.95 14.50
CA ARG A 43 -4.63 -12.11 15.66
C ARG A 43 -5.74 -11.15 16.10
N GLY A 44 -6.85 -11.04 15.36
CA GLY A 44 -7.95 -10.13 15.66
C GLY A 44 -7.62 -8.66 15.40
N LEU A 45 -6.72 -8.39 14.46
CA LEU A 45 -6.18 -7.07 14.13
C LEU A 45 -6.39 -6.69 12.65
N PRO A 46 -7.63 -6.76 12.11
CA PRO A 46 -7.86 -6.48 10.70
C PRO A 46 -7.49 -5.02 10.35
N ILE A 47 -6.98 -4.82 9.13
CA ILE A 47 -6.75 -3.51 8.49
C ILE A 47 -7.43 -3.50 7.12
N GLN A 48 -7.41 -2.36 6.42
CA GLN A 48 -8.04 -2.25 5.11
C GLN A 48 -7.35 -3.14 4.06
N THR A 49 -8.12 -3.66 3.11
CA THR A 49 -7.60 -4.53 2.03
C THR A 49 -6.56 -3.79 1.17
N GLU A 50 -6.76 -2.49 0.93
CA GLU A 50 -5.83 -1.66 0.16
C GLU A 50 -4.47 -1.57 0.85
N ASP A 51 -4.44 -1.40 2.18
CA ASP A 51 -3.20 -1.36 2.98
C ASP A 51 -2.49 -2.71 2.97
N ILE A 52 -3.24 -3.81 3.01
CA ILE A 52 -2.69 -5.15 2.87
C ILE A 52 -2.01 -5.32 1.50
N LEU A 53 -2.65 -4.85 0.42
CA LEU A 53 -2.07 -4.90 -0.93
C LEU A 53 -0.81 -4.03 -1.05
N ILE A 54 -0.82 -2.84 -0.45
CA ILE A 54 0.35 -1.94 -0.41
C ILE A 54 1.51 -2.61 0.36
N ALA A 55 1.23 -3.13 1.56
CA ALA A 55 2.23 -3.79 2.40
C ALA A 55 2.81 -5.05 1.74
N ALA A 56 1.95 -5.88 1.14
CA ALA A 56 2.37 -7.06 0.39
C ALA A 56 3.28 -6.69 -0.79
N THR A 57 2.90 -5.67 -1.55
CA THR A 57 3.70 -5.16 -2.68
C THR A 57 5.08 -4.73 -2.20
N ALA A 58 5.14 -3.98 -1.09
CA ALA A 58 6.39 -3.49 -0.53
C ALA A 58 7.29 -4.65 -0.05
N ILE A 59 6.73 -5.62 0.66
CA ILE A 59 7.49 -6.79 1.13
C ILE A 59 8.06 -7.60 -0.03
N VAL A 60 7.24 -7.93 -1.04
CA VAL A 60 7.67 -8.72 -2.19
C VAL A 60 8.74 -8.01 -3.00
N LYS A 61 8.63 -6.69 -3.16
CA LYS A 61 9.59 -5.88 -3.92
C LYS A 61 10.73 -5.31 -3.06
N SER A 62 10.81 -5.67 -1.77
CA SER A 62 11.82 -5.18 -0.82
C SER A 62 11.88 -3.64 -0.74
N LEU A 63 10.71 -3.00 -0.63
CA LEU A 63 10.55 -1.56 -0.54
C LEU A 63 10.20 -1.12 0.89
N VAL A 64 10.46 0.14 1.20
CA VAL A 64 9.98 0.82 2.41
C VAL A 64 8.65 1.50 2.10
N VAL A 65 7.65 1.29 2.95
CA VAL A 65 6.40 2.06 2.91
C VAL A 65 6.60 3.33 3.73
N VAL A 66 6.25 4.47 3.15
CA VAL A 66 6.20 5.74 3.87
C VAL A 66 4.74 6.06 4.18
N SER A 67 4.37 6.02 5.45
CA SER A 67 3.00 6.32 5.90
C SER A 67 2.99 6.80 7.35
N ASN A 68 2.02 7.65 7.68
CA ASN A 68 1.70 8.05 9.05
C ASN A 68 0.57 7.20 9.66
N ASP A 69 0.12 6.16 8.96
CA ASP A 69 -0.91 5.26 9.45
C ASP A 69 -0.30 4.16 10.33
N SER A 70 -0.63 4.19 11.62
CA SER A 70 -0.16 3.21 12.61
C SER A 70 -0.70 1.81 12.39
N ASP A 71 -1.79 1.63 11.63
CA ASP A 71 -2.36 0.30 11.38
C ASP A 71 -1.38 -0.59 10.60
N LEU A 72 -0.52 -0.01 9.77
CA LEU A 72 0.53 -0.72 9.02
C LEU A 72 1.60 -1.34 9.92
N LEU A 73 1.79 -0.85 11.15
CA LEU A 73 2.70 -1.46 12.14
C LEU A 73 2.26 -2.88 12.54
N ARG A 74 0.99 -3.24 12.27
CA ARG A 74 0.47 -4.58 12.55
C ARG A 74 1.00 -5.62 11.56
N VAL A 75 1.52 -5.22 10.39
CA VAL A 75 2.02 -6.14 9.37
C VAL A 75 3.45 -6.54 9.69
N GLU A 76 3.65 -7.81 10.04
CA GLU A 76 5.00 -8.33 10.35
C GLU A 76 5.90 -8.31 9.11
N GLY A 77 7.16 -7.88 9.31
CA GLY A 77 8.16 -7.81 8.25
C GLY A 77 8.05 -6.60 7.31
N LEU A 78 7.08 -5.70 7.52
CA LEU A 78 6.97 -4.46 6.76
C LEU A 78 8.02 -3.44 7.22
N SER A 79 8.80 -2.89 6.28
CA SER A 79 9.65 -1.72 6.54
C SER A 79 8.80 -0.46 6.40
N LEU A 80 8.63 0.29 7.50
CA LEU A 80 7.75 1.45 7.57
C LEU A 80 8.50 2.69 8.09
N GLU A 81 8.33 3.81 7.40
CA GLU A 81 8.81 5.13 7.83
C GLU A 81 7.66 6.12 7.93
N ASN A 82 7.74 7.05 8.89
CA ASN A 82 6.83 8.18 9.00
C ASN A 82 7.62 9.49 8.81
N TRP A 83 7.36 10.21 7.72
CA TRP A 83 8.08 11.44 7.39
C TRP A 83 7.47 12.72 7.96
N VAL A 84 6.28 12.64 8.58
CA VAL A 84 5.60 13.81 9.17
C VAL A 84 6.07 14.05 10.62
N GLU A 85 6.71 13.06 11.21
CA GLU A 85 7.29 13.11 12.57
C GLU A 85 8.80 13.38 12.56
N LEU A 86 9.37 13.77 11.40
CA LEU A 86 10.78 14.13 11.23
C LEU A 86 11.06 15.61 11.49
#